data_AF-A0A3C0ATQ6-F1
#
_entry.id   AF-A0A3C0ATQ6-F1
#
_cell.length_a   1.000
_cell.length_b   1.000
_cell.length_c   1.000
_cell.angle_alpha   90.00
_cell.angle_beta   90.00
_cell.angle_gamma   90.00
#
_symmetry.space_group_name_H-M   'P 1'
#
loop_
_entity.id
_entity.type
_entity.pdbx_description
1 polymer ?
#
loop_
_entity_poly.entity_id
_entity_poly.type
_entity_poly.pdbx_seq_one_letter_code
_entity_poly.pdbx_strand_id
1 'polypeptide(L)'
;NQAELNPQAQSNMLVAELGLGGLSGLLASIQKNMNFVSVSERTISGKTLTVLNGVWKDEFLAQWKGGDPAAPVELPAYVPDAVRIYLDQESLFPRRIVYLKKTENSLQSIVTLDFSKVILNSPISETEFAYEPPDGVFPVDITKQYLQQLNQK
;
A
#
# COMPACT_ATOMS: atom_id res chain seq x y z
N ASN A 1 -0.33 1.65 -32.36
CA ASN A 1 -0.24 0.32 -31.73
C ASN A 1 -0.03 0.52 -30.25
N GLN A 2 -1.09 0.29 -29.48
CA GLN A 2 -1.18 0.52 -28.04
C GLN A 2 -0.29 -0.49 -27.30
N ALA A 3 0.50 0.00 -26.35
CA ALA A 3 1.20 -0.86 -25.41
C ALA A 3 0.16 -1.43 -24.45
N GLU A 4 -0.17 -2.71 -24.61
CA GLU A 4 -0.92 -3.47 -23.61
C GLU A 4 -0.10 -3.48 -22.33
N LEU A 5 -0.58 -2.77 -21.31
CA LEU A 5 -0.03 -2.81 -19.96
C LEU A 5 -0.25 -4.23 -19.42
N ASN A 6 0.82 -5.01 -19.34
CA ASN A 6 0.80 -6.36 -18.76
C ASN A 6 0.23 -6.31 -17.32
N PRO A 7 -0.88 -7.00 -17.03
CA PRO A 7 -1.50 -7.02 -15.70
C PRO A 7 -0.53 -7.50 -14.60
N GLN A 8 0.44 -8.36 -14.93
CA GLN A 8 1.45 -8.85 -13.99
C GLN A 8 2.45 -7.76 -13.58
N ALA A 9 2.69 -6.77 -14.44
CA ALA A 9 3.60 -5.66 -14.13
C ALA A 9 3.00 -4.73 -13.05
N GLN A 10 1.68 -4.56 -13.04
CA GLN A 10 0.97 -3.78 -12.01
C GLN A 10 0.92 -4.52 -10.66
N SER A 11 0.70 -5.84 -10.66
CA SER A 11 0.74 -6.66 -9.44
C SER A 11 2.11 -6.65 -8.77
N ASN A 12 3.18 -6.67 -9.58
CA ASN A 12 4.55 -6.55 -9.06
C ASN A 12 4.84 -5.17 -8.46
N MET A 13 4.15 -4.12 -8.90
CA MET A 13 4.38 -2.76 -8.41
C MET A 13 3.82 -2.56 -7.00
N LEU A 14 2.62 -3.09 -6.71
CA LEU A 14 2.04 -3.04 -5.35
C LEU A 14 2.85 -3.90 -4.35
N VAL A 15 3.31 -5.08 -4.78
CA VAL A 15 4.19 -5.94 -3.97
C VAL A 15 5.57 -5.30 -3.76
N ALA A 16 6.12 -4.65 -4.79
CA ALA A 16 7.36 -3.89 -4.68
C ALA A 16 7.21 -2.63 -3.81
N GLU A 17 6.08 -1.92 -3.84
CA GLU A 17 5.82 -0.76 -2.97
C GLU A 17 5.71 -1.16 -1.50
N LEU A 18 5.07 -2.32 -1.21
CA LEU A 18 5.08 -2.90 0.13
C LEU A 18 6.49 -3.37 0.55
N GLY A 19 7.31 -3.86 -0.40
CA GLY A 19 8.69 -4.30 -0.19
C GLY A 19 9.76 -3.20 -0.12
N LEU A 20 9.53 -2.04 -0.73
CA LEU A 20 10.52 -0.95 -0.87
C LEU A 20 10.26 0.27 0.03
N GLY A 21 9.19 0.26 0.83
CA GLY A 21 8.92 1.34 1.78
C GLY A 21 8.11 0.96 3.01
N GLY A 22 7.68 -0.30 3.14
CA GLY A 22 6.87 -0.76 4.28
C GLY A 22 5.61 0.08 4.49
N LEU A 23 5.22 0.27 5.75
CA LEU A 23 4.02 1.03 6.11
C LEU A 23 4.11 2.52 5.71
N SER A 24 5.28 3.15 5.82
CA SER A 24 5.44 4.56 5.45
C SER A 24 5.30 4.76 3.94
N GLY A 25 5.90 3.87 3.13
CA GLY A 25 5.72 3.85 1.68
C GLY A 25 4.26 3.64 1.29
N LEU A 26 3.56 2.72 1.97
CA LEU A 26 2.13 2.49 1.76
C LEU A 26 1.31 3.75 2.03
N LEU A 27 1.51 4.40 3.18
CA LEU A 27 0.79 5.63 3.53
C LEU A 27 1.09 6.78 2.56
N ALA A 28 2.34 6.91 2.11
CA ALA A 28 2.73 7.90 1.11
C ALA A 28 2.04 7.64 -0.24
N SER A 29 1.96 6.38 -0.68
CA SER A 29 1.24 5.99 -1.90
C SER A 29 -0.25 6.31 -1.80
N ILE A 30 -0.89 6.03 -0.65
CA ILE A 30 -2.28 6.42 -0.40
C ILE A 30 -2.43 7.95 -0.45
N GLN A 31 -1.63 8.71 0.30
CA GLN A 31 -1.70 10.18 0.32
C GLN A 31 -1.51 10.79 -1.08
N LYS A 32 -0.59 10.23 -1.86
CA LYS A 32 -0.32 10.68 -3.23
C LYS A 32 -1.54 10.48 -4.13
N ASN A 33 -2.17 9.30 -4.08
CA ASN A 33 -3.17 8.88 -5.05
C ASN A 33 -4.63 9.11 -4.62
N MET A 34 -4.88 9.36 -3.33
CA MET A 34 -6.23 9.52 -2.77
C MET A 34 -6.57 10.98 -2.46
N ASN A 35 -7.82 11.34 -2.72
CA ASN A 35 -8.48 12.50 -2.16
C ASN A 35 -9.24 12.08 -0.88
N PHE A 36 -8.89 12.65 0.27
CA PHE A 36 -9.58 12.37 1.53
C PHE A 36 -10.84 13.24 1.65
N VAL A 37 -12.00 12.61 1.48
CA VAL A 37 -13.30 13.29 1.36
C VAL A 37 -14.01 13.48 2.69
N SER A 38 -13.60 12.78 3.74
CA SER A 38 -14.15 12.99 5.08
C SER A 38 -13.19 12.56 6.17
N VAL A 39 -13.29 13.28 7.29
CA VAL A 39 -12.67 12.97 8.57
C VAL A 39 -13.78 12.86 9.60
N SER A 40 -13.77 11.81 10.40
CA SER A 40 -14.77 11.59 11.45
C SER A 40 -14.15 10.91 12.65
N GLU A 41 -14.79 11.02 13.81
CA GLU A 41 -14.37 10.28 15.00
C GLU A 41 -15.22 9.01 15.17
N ARG A 42 -14.57 7.93 15.60
CA ARG A 42 -15.22 6.68 15.95
C ARG A 42 -14.63 6.11 17.22
N THR A 43 -15.48 5.89 18.22
CA THR A 43 -15.10 5.13 19.41
C THR A 43 -15.36 3.66 19.17
N ILE A 44 -14.30 2.85 19.24
CA ILE A 44 -14.35 1.39 19.08
C ILE A 44 -13.67 0.79 20.30
N SER A 45 -14.39 -0.07 21.04
CA SER A 45 -13.87 -0.75 22.23
C SER A 45 -13.22 0.20 23.25
N GLY A 46 -13.85 1.37 23.48
CA GLY A 46 -13.38 2.39 24.42
C GLY A 46 -12.22 3.26 23.93
N LYS A 47 -11.73 3.06 22.70
CA LYS A 47 -10.70 3.91 22.09
C LYS A 47 -11.33 4.80 21.03
N THR A 48 -11.09 6.10 21.12
CA THR A 48 -11.50 7.05 20.08
C THR A 48 -10.44 7.08 18.99
N LEU A 49 -10.89 6.92 17.75
CA LEU A 49 -10.06 6.85 16.56
C LEU A 49 -10.49 7.93 15.57
N THR A 50 -9.52 8.53 14.90
CA THR A 50 -9.76 9.40 13.75
C THR A 50 -9.90 8.53 12.50
N VAL A 51 -11.01 8.67 11.79
CA VAL A 51 -11.35 7.89 10.60
C VAL A 51 -11.29 8.77 9.37
N LEU A 52 -10.35 8.47 8.48
CA LEU A 52 -10.21 9.10 7.17
C LEU A 52 -10.86 8.22 6.11
N ASN A 53 -11.71 8.79 5.26
CA ASN A 53 -12.19 8.12 4.05
C ASN A 53 -11.62 8.81 2.82
N GLY A 54 -10.98 8.03 1.96
CA GLY A 54 -10.39 8.50 0.71
C GLY A 54 -10.97 7.77 -0.50
N VAL A 55 -11.03 8.48 -1.62
CA VAL A 55 -11.33 7.97 -2.96
C VAL A 55 -10.19 8.36 -3.89
N TRP A 56 -10.04 7.68 -5.02
CA TRP A 56 -8.97 8.02 -5.96
C TRP A 56 -9.11 9.45 -6.48
N LYS A 57 -7.97 10.11 -6.69
CA LYS A 57 -7.93 11.35 -7.45
C LYS A 57 -8.17 11.06 -8.93
N ASP A 58 -8.65 12.07 -9.66
CA ASP A 58 -8.96 11.93 -11.08
C ASP A 58 -7.73 11.56 -11.91
N GLU A 59 -6.53 12.02 -11.53
CA GLU A 59 -5.29 11.66 -12.22
C GLU A 59 -4.99 10.16 -12.10
N PHE A 60 -5.30 9.55 -10.94
CA PHE A 60 -5.17 8.10 -10.76
C PHE A 60 -6.26 7.36 -11.53
N LEU A 61 -7.46 7.91 -11.68
CA LEU A 61 -8.53 7.26 -12.44
C LEU A 61 -8.30 7.35 -13.96
N ALA A 62 -7.63 8.41 -14.42
CA ALA A 62 -7.38 8.65 -15.84
C ALA A 62 -6.54 7.56 -16.52
N GLN A 63 -5.60 6.93 -15.82
CA GLN A 63 -4.82 5.78 -16.33
C GLN A 63 -5.68 4.53 -16.62
N TRP A 64 -6.90 4.47 -16.09
CA TRP A 64 -7.84 3.37 -16.32
C TRP A 64 -8.87 3.70 -17.40
N LYS A 65 -8.84 4.90 -17.98
CA LYS A 65 -9.68 5.25 -19.13
C LYS A 65 -9.14 4.57 -20.38
N GLY A 66 -9.91 3.65 -20.95
CA GLY A 66 -9.58 2.85 -22.14
C GLY A 66 -9.55 3.65 -23.46
N GLY A 67 -8.92 4.83 -23.47
CA GLY A 67 -8.76 5.68 -24.65
C GLY A 67 -9.92 6.63 -24.95
N ASP A 68 -11.11 6.41 -24.38
CA ASP A 68 -12.24 7.35 -24.43
C ASP A 68 -12.29 8.22 -23.15
N PRO A 69 -12.06 9.54 -23.24
CA PRO A 69 -12.13 10.44 -22.09
C PRO A 69 -13.51 10.54 -21.43
N ALA A 70 -14.59 10.25 -22.17
CA ALA A 70 -15.98 10.38 -21.73
C ALA A 70 -16.56 9.09 -21.13
N ALA A 71 -15.90 7.94 -21.32
CA ALA A 71 -16.34 6.68 -20.73
C ALA A 71 -16.20 6.71 -19.19
N PRO A 72 -17.16 6.10 -18.47
CA PRO A 72 -17.02 5.91 -17.02
C PRO A 72 -15.81 5.03 -16.72
N VAL A 73 -15.09 5.36 -15.64
CA VAL A 73 -13.95 4.55 -15.19
C VAL A 73 -14.47 3.33 -14.44
N GLU A 74 -14.33 2.16 -15.06
CA GLU A 74 -14.59 0.89 -14.39
C GLU A 74 -13.30 0.29 -13.87
N LEU A 75 -13.13 0.32 -12.54
CA LEU A 75 -11.97 -0.25 -11.89
C LEU A 75 -12.11 -1.78 -11.81
N PRO A 76 -11.07 -2.57 -12.16
CA PRO A 76 -11.07 -4.02 -12.00
C PRO A 76 -11.45 -4.46 -10.59
N ALA A 77 -11.93 -5.71 -10.45
CA ALA A 77 -12.40 -6.23 -9.16
C ALA A 77 -11.34 -6.21 -8.04
N TYR A 78 -10.06 -6.33 -8.40
CA TYR A 78 -8.93 -6.29 -7.46
C TYR A 78 -8.49 -4.87 -7.09
N VAL A 79 -8.95 -3.85 -7.82
CA VAL A 79 -8.65 -2.45 -7.53
C VAL A 79 -9.76 -1.89 -6.64
N PRO A 80 -9.45 -1.41 -5.43
CA PRO A 80 -10.45 -0.81 -4.55
C PRO A 80 -11.00 0.48 -5.15
N ASP A 81 -12.20 0.88 -4.76
CA ASP A 81 -12.80 2.17 -5.13
C ASP A 81 -12.57 3.23 -4.05
N ALA A 82 -12.32 2.80 -2.80
CA ALA A 82 -12.06 3.68 -1.66
C ALA A 82 -11.10 3.05 -0.65
N VAL A 83 -10.52 3.91 0.18
CA VAL A 83 -9.71 3.52 1.34
C VAL A 83 -10.26 4.16 2.60
N ARG A 84 -10.31 3.40 3.68
CA ARG A 84 -10.61 3.92 5.02
C ARG A 84 -9.46 3.65 5.96
N ILE A 85 -8.99 4.68 6.65
CA ILE A 85 -7.88 4.60 7.60
C ILE A 85 -8.39 4.98 8.98
N TYR A 86 -8.08 4.15 9.96
CA TYR A 86 -8.34 4.39 11.38
C TYR A 86 -7.01 4.74 12.04
N LEU A 87 -6.90 5.98 12.50
CA LEU A 87 -5.73 6.50 13.20
C LEU A 87 -6.02 6.58 14.70
N ASP A 88 -5.03 6.20 15.50
CA ASP A 88 -5.00 6.50 16.92
C ASP A 88 -4.98 8.03 17.14
N GLN A 89 -5.78 8.57 18.04
CA GLN A 89 -5.90 10.03 18.19
C GLN A 89 -4.62 10.70 18.71
N GLU A 90 -3.86 10.03 19.57
CA GLU A 90 -2.67 10.60 20.19
C GLU A 90 -1.44 10.40 19.32
N SER A 91 -1.19 9.15 18.93
CA SER A 91 0.02 8.81 18.18
C SER A 91 -0.10 9.05 16.67
N LEU A 92 -1.34 9.22 16.16
CA LEU A 92 -1.66 9.24 14.73
C LEU A 92 -1.19 7.99 13.98
N PHE A 93 -0.83 6.93 14.69
CA PHE A 93 -0.42 5.68 14.09
C PHE A 93 -1.64 4.97 13.49
N PRO A 94 -1.56 4.40 12.27
CA PRO A 94 -2.66 3.66 11.67
C PRO A 94 -2.91 2.36 12.44
N ARG A 95 -4.09 2.24 13.04
CA ARG A 95 -4.55 1.00 13.69
C ARG A 95 -5.14 0.02 12.68
N ARG A 96 -5.78 0.55 11.64
CA ARG A 96 -6.42 -0.24 10.58
C ARG A 96 -6.46 0.52 9.27
N ILE A 97 -6.19 -0.17 8.17
CA ILE A 97 -6.40 0.31 6.79
C ILE A 97 -7.34 -0.67 6.11
N VAL A 98 -8.43 -0.15 5.52
CA VAL A 98 -9.45 -0.94 4.83
C VAL A 98 -9.53 -0.48 3.39
N TYR A 99 -9.27 -1.40 2.46
CA TYR A 99 -9.53 -1.20 1.04
C TYR A 99 -10.96 -1.67 0.73
N LEU A 100 -11.72 -0.81 0.09
CA LEU A 100 -13.16 -0.95 -0.09
C LEU A 100 -13.50 -0.98 -1.58
N LYS A 101 -14.34 -1.92 -1.99
CA LYS A 101 -14.96 -1.99 -3.32
C LYS A 101 -16.41 -1.54 -3.24
N LYS A 102 -16.84 -0.74 -4.21
CA LYS A 102 -18.24 -0.33 -4.40
C LYS A 102 -19.01 -1.48 -5.02
N THR A 103 -20.11 -1.84 -4.37
CA THR A 103 -21.14 -2.75 -4.86
C THR A 103 -22.43 -1.95 -5.08
N GLU A 104 -23.47 -2.56 -5.64
CA GLU A 104 -24.73 -1.88 -5.98
C GLU A 104 -25.29 -1.03 -4.83
N ASN A 105 -25.24 -1.56 -3.60
CA ASN A 105 -25.87 -0.94 -2.43
C ASN A 105 -24.90 -0.59 -1.28
N SER A 106 -23.59 -0.87 -1.41
CA SER A 106 -22.66 -0.68 -0.28
C SER A 106 -21.18 -0.63 -0.68
N LEU A 107 -20.34 -0.22 0.27
CA LEU A 107 -18.90 -0.45 0.22
C LEU A 107 -18.57 -1.73 0.99
N GLN A 108 -17.92 -2.68 0.32
CA GLN A 108 -17.47 -3.94 0.92
C GLN A 108 -15.95 -3.95 1.05
N SER A 109 -15.44 -4.51 2.15
CA SER A 109 -13.99 -4.68 2.32
C SER A 109 -13.48 -5.78 1.40
N ILE A 110 -12.43 -5.47 0.64
CA ILE A 110 -11.70 -6.47 -0.16
C ILE A 110 -10.38 -6.85 0.49
N VAL A 111 -9.75 -5.92 1.23
CA VAL A 111 -8.53 -6.15 2.01
C VAL A 111 -8.58 -5.31 3.28
N THR A 112 -8.17 -5.89 4.40
CA THR A 112 -8.00 -5.19 5.69
C THR A 112 -6.62 -5.47 6.24
N LEU A 113 -5.89 -4.41 6.59
CA LEU A 113 -4.65 -4.48 7.35
C LEU A 113 -4.93 -4.02 8.78
N ASP A 114 -4.63 -4.89 9.74
CA ASP A 114 -4.84 -4.66 11.16
C ASP A 114 -3.52 -4.63 11.92
N PHE A 115 -3.22 -3.50 12.56
CA PHE A 115 -1.99 -3.30 13.31
C PHE A 115 -2.26 -3.53 14.80
N SER A 116 -1.96 -4.74 15.26
CA SER A 116 -2.10 -5.14 16.66
C SER A 116 -0.74 -5.20 17.36
N LYS A 117 -0.73 -5.00 18.69
CA LYS A 117 0.47 -5.07 19.53
C LYS A 117 1.62 -4.16 19.05
N VAL A 118 1.28 -2.99 18.52
CA VAL A 118 2.25 -1.99 18.05
C VAL A 118 2.94 -1.34 19.24
N ILE A 119 4.27 -1.35 19.23
CA ILE A 119 5.12 -0.60 20.16
C ILE A 119 5.81 0.50 19.36
N LEU A 120 5.64 1.75 19.77
CA LEU A 120 6.24 2.91 19.12
C LEU A 120 7.49 3.33 19.87
N ASN A 121 8.47 3.87 19.14
CA ASN A 121 9.70 4.45 19.69
C ASN A 121 10.51 3.48 20.58
N SER A 122 10.38 2.17 20.35
CA SER A 122 11.22 1.18 21.01
C SER A 122 12.63 1.22 20.42
N PRO A 123 13.69 1.14 21.23
CA PRO A 123 15.03 0.98 20.71
C PRO A 123 15.13 -0.36 19.96
N ILE A 124 15.66 -0.33 18.74
CA ILE A 124 15.92 -1.52 17.94
C ILE A 124 17.43 -1.75 17.94
N SER A 125 17.87 -2.97 18.26
CA SER A 125 19.29 -3.33 18.19
C SER A 125 19.75 -3.39 16.74
N GLU A 126 20.96 -2.90 16.44
CA GLU A 126 21.56 -3.03 15.11
C GLU A 126 21.67 -4.49 14.66
N THR A 127 21.82 -5.41 15.62
CA THR A 127 21.89 -6.85 15.36
C THR A 127 20.59 -7.44 14.80
N GLU A 128 19.43 -6.80 14.98
CA GLU A 128 18.18 -7.29 14.38
C GLU A 128 18.14 -7.14 12.86
N PHE A 129 18.99 -6.28 12.30
CA PHE A 129 19.14 -6.13 10.85
C PHE A 129 20.25 -7.00 10.28
N ALA A 130 20.99 -7.72 11.13
CA ALA A 130 22.01 -8.66 10.68
C ALA A 130 21.31 -9.90 10.10
N TYR A 131 21.65 -10.22 8.85
CA TYR A 131 21.22 -11.48 8.27
C TYR A 131 22.00 -12.63 8.92
N GLU A 132 21.30 -13.44 9.70
CA GLU A 132 21.83 -14.69 10.23
C GLU A 132 21.32 -15.85 9.35
N PRO A 133 22.18 -16.45 8.50
CA PRO A 133 21.78 -17.59 7.69
C PRO A 133 21.42 -18.78 8.59
N PRO A 134 20.40 -19.58 8.24
CA PRO A 134 20.14 -20.84 8.92
C PRO A 134 21.35 -21.78 8.86
N ASP A 135 21.46 -22.70 9.82
CA ASP A 135 22.53 -23.70 9.86
C ASP A 135 22.66 -24.46 8.52
N GLY A 136 23.88 -24.56 8.01
CA GLY A 136 24.17 -25.21 6.73
C GLY A 136 23.87 -24.37 5.48
N VAL A 137 23.36 -23.15 5.62
CA VAL A 137 23.19 -22.20 4.52
C VAL A 137 24.42 -21.29 4.42
N PHE A 138 25.18 -21.45 3.33
CA PHE A 138 26.31 -20.57 3.05
C PHE A 138 25.84 -19.40 2.16
N PRO A 139 25.95 -18.14 2.61
CA PRO A 139 25.60 -17.00 1.78
C PRO A 139 26.49 -16.96 0.54
N VAL A 140 25.87 -16.91 -0.64
CA VAL A 140 26.59 -16.75 -1.91
C VAL A 140 26.73 -15.26 -2.20
N ASP A 141 27.93 -14.72 -2.09
CA ASP A 141 28.21 -13.34 -2.48
C ASP A 141 28.33 -13.23 -4.01
N ILE A 142 27.27 -12.71 -4.63
CA ILE A 142 27.19 -12.47 -6.08
C ILE A 142 27.52 -11.02 -6.47
N THR A 143 28.00 -10.19 -5.54
CA THR A 143 28.21 -8.74 -5.75
C THR A 143 29.10 -8.47 -6.96
N LYS A 144 30.19 -9.25 -7.13
CA LYS A 144 31.12 -9.11 -8.27
C LYS A 144 30.44 -9.40 -9.62
N GLN A 145 29.57 -10.40 -9.67
CA GLN A 145 28.86 -10.79 -10.90
C GLN A 145 27.86 -9.69 -11.31
N TYR A 146 27.19 -9.09 -10.32
CA TYR A 146 26.26 -7.98 -10.54
C TYR A 146 26.97 -6.72 -11.06
N LEU A 147 28.13 -6.37 -10.48
CA LEU A 147 28.95 -5.24 -10.93
C LEU A 147 29.44 -5.39 -12.38
N GLN A 148 29.78 -6.62 -12.79
CA GLN A 148 30.19 -6.90 -14.18
C GLN A 148 29.05 -6.66 -15.17
N GLN A 149 27.81 -6.96 -14.81
CA GLN A 149 26.64 -6.71 -15.65
C GLN A 149 26.31 -5.21 -15.79
N LEU A 150 26.52 -4.43 -14.74
CA LEU A 150 26.29 -2.98 -14.75
C LEU A 150 27.31 -2.22 -15.61
N ASN A 151 28.56 -2.69 -15.65
CA ASN A 151 29.64 -2.06 -16.42
C ASN A 151 29.71 -2.49 -17.89
N GLN A 152 28.82 -3.39 -18.34
CA GLN A 152 28.72 -3.83 -19.75
C GLN A 152 27.72 -3.00 -20.58
N LYS A 153 27.42 -1.76 -20.17
CA LYS A 153 26.70 -0.79 -21.00
C LYS A 153 27.65 0.19 -21.68
#